data_AF-A0A0F9FVX9-F1
#
_entry.id   AF-A0A0F9FVX9-F1
#
_cell.length_a   1.000
_cell.length_b   1.000
_cell.length_c   1.000
_cell.angle_alpha   90.00
_cell.angle_beta   90.00
_cell.angle_gamma   90.00
#
_symmetry.space_group_name_H-M   'P 1'
#
loop_
_entity.id
_entity.type
_entity.pdbx_description
1 polymer ?
#
loop_
_entity_poly.entity_id
_entity_poly.type
_entity_poly.pdbx_seq_one_letter_code
_entity_poly.pdbx_strand_id
1 'polypeptide(L)'
;AKEITEIYKELYDGTYPYKEMEDIEEVRKMILDPNVQWIIYQDPQYNIAGCITFVLDFENRRGYIRGFMLKKKYQGRIDITKAMIGSMLGMLHEFRDTIYTWYVENRTAHAKSQYSMWVCGIAPIAFYPNKDIFLKKVESDLMQILYDERALKKYRTSAIPCFIPSVEPCFQYSNKRYSLGTFSMKSPKIILGKKKVGKLQKKLVRSIVKEKFGYETIKFTFDGSDSYFEFLHTPQVKNFEKTTYKVKSLEELFVFTQELIKCKEEFDARYCEVFVSAYNPEHQQVFFDAGLTPRGYIPSWECSHDNLEFSDSILFSIFNGKISEDIQLIDQGHELLEALGFSSDSIAEPISYQTYSFVEVASRTTLIKKQKTVKRGALAIMYTYLALLFLSIVTAVTFGPSGFNFIIHTISELGASQFTPAPFLFDLACIIAGVATIPYSFFCDDARKSPQKHLEVISRSGLFFGILGGFGYICVGVFSVERGGPNGIFHTISAIVAFTGFVFSILFFSLQALIQGNPRVKLLGICGIIIPLTIFILNGVLATPLVEWFLLFSILLYTVPLNYFSLH
;
A
#
# COMPACT_ATOMS: atom_id res chain seq x y z
N ALA A 1 -9.28 14.98 19.29
CA ALA A 1 -10.39 14.39 20.08
C ALA A 1 -11.62 15.29 20.06
N LYS A 2 -11.64 16.42 20.80
CA LYS A 2 -12.82 17.31 20.90
C LYS A 2 -13.47 17.66 19.55
N GLU A 3 -12.70 18.17 18.60
CA GLU A 3 -13.24 18.55 17.28
C GLU A 3 -13.77 17.36 16.47
N ILE A 4 -13.15 16.18 16.58
CA ILE A 4 -13.63 14.96 15.90
C ILE A 4 -14.99 14.58 16.49
N THR A 5 -15.09 14.53 17.81
CA THR A 5 -16.34 14.25 18.52
C THR A 5 -17.45 15.24 18.14
N GLU A 6 -17.11 16.53 18.01
CA GLU A 6 -18.05 17.56 17.56
C GLU A 6 -18.52 17.33 16.11
N ILE A 7 -17.63 16.93 15.20
CA ILE A 7 -18.01 16.58 13.82
C ILE A 7 -19.05 15.43 13.81
N TYR A 8 -18.80 14.34 14.54
CA TYR A 8 -19.74 13.22 14.61
C TYR A 8 -21.09 13.65 15.17
N LYS A 9 -21.09 14.43 16.25
CA LYS A 9 -22.33 14.96 16.86
C LYS A 9 -23.09 15.88 15.90
N GLU A 10 -22.39 16.74 15.17
CA GLU A 10 -22.99 17.66 14.19
C GLU A 10 -23.63 16.92 13.01
N LEU A 11 -22.99 15.86 12.51
CA LEU A 11 -23.44 15.13 11.32
C LEU A 11 -24.60 14.17 11.60
N TYR A 12 -24.66 13.64 12.82
CA TYR A 12 -25.67 12.64 13.21
C TYR A 12 -26.64 13.16 14.27
N ASP A 13 -26.63 14.46 14.57
CA ASP A 13 -27.47 15.09 15.59
C ASP A 13 -27.40 14.36 16.96
N GLY A 14 -26.21 13.86 17.32
CA GLY A 14 -25.98 13.06 18.54
C GLY A 14 -26.64 11.67 18.54
N THR A 15 -27.02 11.16 17.38
CA THR A 15 -27.65 9.85 17.20
C THR A 15 -26.75 8.85 16.47
N TYR A 16 -25.43 9.06 16.47
CA TYR A 16 -24.52 8.11 15.86
C TYR A 16 -24.62 6.74 16.57
N PRO A 17 -24.69 5.61 15.83
CA PRO A 17 -24.82 4.27 16.40
C PRO A 17 -23.74 3.93 17.43
N TYR A 18 -22.50 4.29 17.12
CA TYR A 18 -21.34 3.89 17.90
C TYR A 18 -20.88 5.03 18.84
N LYS A 19 -21.39 5.00 20.07
CA LYS A 19 -21.29 6.10 21.05
C LYS A 19 -19.88 6.46 21.48
N GLU A 20 -18.91 5.58 21.30
CA GLU A 20 -17.51 5.91 21.56
C GLU A 20 -16.99 7.06 20.68
N MET A 21 -17.57 7.29 19.49
CA MET A 21 -17.20 8.42 18.62
C MET A 21 -17.76 9.76 19.12
N GLU A 22 -18.74 9.72 20.02
CA GLU A 22 -19.36 10.89 20.66
C GLU A 22 -18.72 11.22 22.04
N ASP A 23 -17.77 10.41 22.49
CA ASP A 23 -17.03 10.55 23.75
C ASP A 23 -15.60 11.04 23.51
N ILE A 24 -15.21 12.15 24.15
CA ILE A 24 -13.90 12.79 23.94
C ILE A 24 -12.76 11.90 24.46
N GLU A 25 -12.97 11.19 25.56
CA GLU A 25 -11.94 10.33 26.17
C GLU A 25 -11.70 9.10 25.31
N GLU A 26 -12.74 8.47 24.78
CA GLU A 26 -12.57 7.32 23.89
C GLU A 26 -11.92 7.71 22.56
N VAL A 27 -12.33 8.82 21.94
CA VAL A 27 -11.64 9.32 20.74
C VAL A 27 -10.18 9.68 21.08
N ARG A 28 -9.89 10.19 22.29
CA ARG A 28 -8.50 10.42 22.71
C ARG A 28 -7.72 9.12 22.81
N LYS A 29 -8.29 8.05 23.38
CA LYS A 29 -7.66 6.73 23.42
C LYS A 29 -7.39 6.21 22.01
N MET A 30 -8.36 6.31 21.11
CA MET A 30 -8.20 5.92 19.70
C MET A 30 -7.10 6.70 18.98
N ILE A 31 -6.91 7.99 19.28
CA ILE A 31 -5.81 8.77 18.68
C ILE A 31 -4.44 8.26 19.14
N LEU A 32 -4.36 7.72 20.36
CA LEU A 32 -3.13 7.20 20.94
C LEU A 32 -2.91 5.70 20.63
N ASP A 33 -3.92 5.02 20.08
CA ASP A 33 -3.85 3.61 19.75
C ASP A 33 -3.06 3.42 18.43
N PRO A 34 -1.93 2.67 18.43
CA PRO A 34 -1.17 2.41 17.21
C PRO A 34 -1.98 1.65 16.14
N ASN A 35 -3.04 0.94 16.55
CA ASN A 35 -3.93 0.21 15.64
C ASN A 35 -4.98 1.12 15.01
N VAL A 36 -5.04 2.42 15.36
CA VAL A 36 -6.00 3.35 14.78
C VAL A 36 -5.29 4.53 14.14
N GLN A 37 -5.48 4.68 12.84
CA GLN A 37 -4.88 5.75 12.06
C GLN A 37 -5.92 6.80 11.70
N TRP A 38 -5.54 8.06 11.87
CA TRP A 38 -6.39 9.21 11.59
C TRP A 38 -5.74 10.09 10.55
N ILE A 39 -6.50 10.45 9.52
CA ILE A 39 -6.10 11.50 8.59
C ILE A 39 -7.05 12.68 8.82
N ILE A 40 -6.47 13.83 9.14
CA ILE A 40 -7.20 15.06 9.42
C ILE A 40 -7.10 15.99 8.22
N TYR A 41 -8.24 16.41 7.70
CA TYR A 41 -8.30 17.38 6.60
C TYR A 41 -8.36 18.78 7.18
N GLN A 42 -7.50 19.67 6.68
CA GLN A 42 -7.46 21.06 7.09
C GLN A 42 -7.72 21.98 5.89
N ASP A 43 -8.35 23.13 6.15
CA ASP A 43 -8.43 24.21 5.17
C ASP A 43 -7.10 24.99 5.10
N PRO A 44 -6.92 25.94 4.16
CA PRO A 44 -5.69 26.73 4.05
C PRO A 44 -5.36 27.59 5.28
N GLN A 45 -6.32 27.77 6.20
CA GLN A 45 -6.15 28.46 7.47
C GLN A 45 -5.92 27.49 8.63
N TYR A 46 -5.66 26.21 8.34
CA TYR A 46 -5.40 25.13 9.30
C TYR A 46 -6.58 24.75 10.21
N ASN A 47 -7.80 25.19 9.89
CA ASN A 47 -8.98 24.72 10.61
C ASN A 47 -9.30 23.28 10.20
N ILE A 48 -9.67 22.43 11.16
CA ILE A 48 -10.08 21.06 10.85
C ILE A 48 -11.41 21.10 10.08
N ALA A 49 -11.35 20.60 8.85
CA ALA A 49 -12.50 20.46 7.96
C ALA A 49 -13.20 19.10 8.11
N GLY A 50 -12.45 18.07 8.48
CA GLY A 50 -12.97 16.73 8.68
C GLY A 50 -11.89 15.71 9.01
N CYS A 51 -12.27 14.45 9.01
CA CYS A 51 -11.38 13.34 9.30
C CYS A 51 -11.82 12.05 8.61
N ILE A 52 -10.87 11.15 8.40
CA ILE A 52 -11.12 9.73 8.13
C ILE A 52 -10.38 8.87 9.16
N THR A 53 -11.00 7.76 9.54
CA THR A 53 -10.45 6.82 10.53
C THR A 53 -10.26 5.45 9.92
N PHE A 54 -9.10 4.85 10.16
CA PHE A 54 -8.76 3.48 9.82
C PHE A 54 -8.45 2.70 11.08
N VAL A 55 -9.04 1.52 11.23
CA VAL A 55 -8.75 0.57 12.32
C VAL A 55 -8.02 -0.63 11.73
N LEU A 56 -6.86 -0.94 12.28
CA LEU A 56 -5.92 -1.94 11.77
C LEU A 56 -5.99 -3.20 12.63
N ASP A 57 -6.37 -4.30 12.01
CA ASP A 57 -6.35 -5.65 12.56
C ASP A 57 -5.12 -6.35 12.00
N PHE A 58 -3.99 -6.26 12.72
CA PHE A 58 -2.73 -6.88 12.28
C PHE A 58 -2.72 -8.40 12.38
N GLU A 59 -3.61 -8.96 13.21
CA GLU A 59 -3.79 -10.40 13.39
C GLU A 59 -4.42 -11.00 12.14
N ASN A 60 -5.54 -10.42 11.68
CA ASN A 60 -6.17 -10.86 10.43
C ASN A 60 -5.63 -10.17 9.18
N ARG A 61 -4.69 -9.24 9.33
CA ARG A 61 -4.10 -8.44 8.25
C ARG A 61 -5.13 -7.60 7.49
N ARG A 62 -6.11 -7.04 8.20
CA ARG A 62 -7.24 -6.26 7.65
C ARG A 62 -7.22 -4.81 8.12
N GLY A 63 -7.61 -3.89 7.25
CA GLY A 63 -7.86 -2.49 7.58
C GLY A 63 -9.33 -2.15 7.41
N TYR A 64 -9.98 -1.71 8.48
CA TYR A 64 -11.36 -1.24 8.46
C TYR A 64 -11.42 0.28 8.33
N ILE A 65 -12.10 0.78 7.32
CA ILE A 65 -12.35 2.20 7.11
C ILE A 65 -13.64 2.55 7.85
N ARG A 66 -13.53 3.07 9.07
CA ARG A 66 -14.67 3.27 9.97
C ARG A 66 -15.57 4.43 9.55
N GLY A 67 -15.00 5.53 9.10
CA GLY A 67 -15.80 6.70 8.77
C GLY A 67 -15.01 7.82 8.12
N PHE A 68 -15.63 8.45 7.13
CA PHE A 68 -15.16 9.68 6.51
C PHE A 68 -16.16 10.79 6.82
N MET A 69 -15.72 11.80 7.56
CA MET A 69 -16.59 12.85 8.09
C MET A 69 -16.07 14.23 7.69
N LEU A 70 -16.97 15.08 7.17
CA LEU A 70 -16.70 16.49 6.85
C LEU A 70 -17.73 17.39 7.53
N LYS A 71 -17.30 18.46 8.21
CA LYS A 71 -18.21 19.46 8.79
C LYS A 71 -19.15 20.01 7.70
N LYS A 72 -20.41 20.29 8.03
CA LYS A 72 -21.44 20.68 7.05
C LYS A 72 -21.00 21.86 6.16
N LYS A 73 -20.29 22.84 6.74
CA LYS A 73 -19.78 24.02 6.01
C LYS A 73 -18.75 23.72 4.90
N TYR A 74 -18.11 22.55 4.90
CA TYR A 74 -17.15 22.15 3.86
C TYR A 74 -17.76 21.15 2.85
N GLN A 75 -18.96 20.64 3.10
CA GLN A 75 -19.64 19.75 2.16
C GLN A 75 -19.97 20.52 0.87
N GLY A 76 -19.68 19.90 -0.28
CA GLY A 76 -19.81 20.54 -1.59
C GLY A 76 -18.65 21.48 -1.97
N ARG A 77 -17.74 21.81 -1.03
CA ARG A 77 -16.53 22.61 -1.28
C ARG A 77 -15.28 21.75 -1.37
N ILE A 78 -15.20 20.70 -0.55
CA ILE A 78 -14.11 19.72 -0.59
C ILE A 78 -14.49 18.59 -1.55
N ASP A 79 -13.55 18.27 -2.45
CA ASP A 79 -13.63 17.11 -3.32
C ASP A 79 -13.36 15.84 -2.49
N ILE A 80 -14.44 15.20 -2.05
CA ILE A 80 -14.41 13.98 -1.25
C ILE A 80 -13.68 12.84 -1.96
N THR A 81 -13.78 12.75 -3.28
CA THR A 81 -13.15 11.69 -4.05
C THR A 81 -11.63 11.85 -4.02
N LYS A 82 -11.12 13.06 -4.25
CA LYS A 82 -9.67 13.32 -4.13
C LYS A 82 -9.15 13.10 -2.71
N ALA A 83 -9.91 13.55 -1.70
CA ALA A 83 -9.55 13.33 -0.30
C ALA A 83 -9.47 11.84 0.04
N MET A 84 -10.44 11.05 -0.44
CA MET A 84 -10.47 9.60 -0.27
C MET A 84 -9.29 8.91 -0.96
N ILE A 85 -9.05 9.23 -2.24
CA ILE A 85 -7.93 8.67 -3.02
C ILE A 85 -6.61 8.94 -2.31
N GLY A 86 -6.35 10.19 -1.91
CA GLY A 86 -5.11 10.54 -1.21
C GLY A 86 -4.93 9.78 0.11
N SER A 87 -6.03 9.60 0.84
CA SER A 87 -6.03 8.87 2.11
C SER A 87 -5.75 7.38 1.91
N MET A 88 -6.45 6.76 0.96
CA MET A 88 -6.25 5.36 0.61
C MET A 88 -4.85 5.10 0.08
N LEU A 89 -4.31 5.94 -0.80
CA LEU A 89 -2.94 5.79 -1.30
C LEU A 89 -1.90 5.85 -0.17
N GLY A 90 -2.07 6.77 0.79
CA GLY A 90 -1.21 6.85 1.97
C GLY A 90 -1.26 5.57 2.81
N MET A 91 -2.46 5.10 3.13
CA MET A 91 -2.67 3.90 3.94
C MET A 91 -2.19 2.62 3.25
N LEU A 92 -2.54 2.45 1.97
CA LEU A 92 -2.07 1.33 1.16
C LEU A 92 -0.55 1.32 1.06
N HIS A 93 0.09 2.48 0.88
CA HIS A 93 1.54 2.56 0.82
C HIS A 93 2.17 2.18 2.18
N GLU A 94 1.72 2.81 3.27
CA GLU A 94 2.30 2.63 4.59
C GLU A 94 2.21 1.17 5.07
N PHE A 95 1.04 0.56 4.88
CA PHE A 95 0.74 -0.78 5.42
C PHE A 95 0.79 -1.90 4.37
N ARG A 96 1.37 -1.65 3.19
CA ARG A 96 1.44 -2.62 2.07
C ARG A 96 1.99 -4.00 2.40
N ASP A 97 2.80 -4.13 3.45
CA ASP A 97 3.44 -5.41 3.81
C ASP A 97 2.79 -6.06 5.06
N THR A 98 1.81 -5.40 5.68
CA THR A 98 1.17 -5.84 6.93
C THR A 98 -0.34 -5.94 6.86
N ILE A 99 -1.00 -5.20 5.97
CA ILE A 99 -2.44 -5.23 5.74
C ILE A 99 -2.68 -5.55 4.25
N TYR A 100 -3.43 -6.61 3.98
CA TYR A 100 -3.68 -7.10 2.62
C TYR A 100 -5.14 -6.94 2.18
N THR A 101 -6.04 -6.67 3.10
CA THR A 101 -7.47 -6.52 2.82
C THR A 101 -7.98 -5.25 3.49
N TRP A 102 -8.64 -4.38 2.73
CA TRP A 102 -9.25 -3.15 3.24
C TRP A 102 -10.75 -3.20 3.02
N TYR A 103 -11.56 -2.87 4.02
CA TYR A 103 -13.01 -2.89 3.89
C TYR A 103 -13.69 -1.74 4.60
N VAL A 104 -14.92 -1.47 4.19
CA VAL A 104 -15.79 -0.43 4.72
C VAL A 104 -17.22 -0.92 4.70
N GLU A 105 -18.01 -0.46 5.66
CA GLU A 105 -19.46 -0.61 5.65
C GLU A 105 -20.07 0.73 5.25
N ASN A 106 -20.65 0.78 4.06
CA ASN A 106 -21.25 2.00 3.52
C ASN A 106 -22.76 1.92 3.58
N ARG A 107 -23.36 2.99 4.12
CA ARG A 107 -24.81 3.17 4.16
C ARG A 107 -25.40 3.13 2.76
N THR A 108 -26.46 2.34 2.60
CA THR A 108 -27.25 2.31 1.36
C THR A 108 -28.00 3.62 1.11
N ALA A 109 -28.15 4.50 2.11
CA ALA A 109 -28.70 5.84 1.93
C ALA A 109 -27.72 6.85 1.30
N HIS A 110 -26.45 6.48 1.06
CA HIS A 110 -25.38 7.41 0.63
C HIS A 110 -24.58 6.91 -0.58
N ALA A 111 -25.17 6.94 -1.77
CA ALA A 111 -24.50 6.54 -3.02
C ALA A 111 -23.17 7.27 -3.27
N LYS A 112 -23.05 8.54 -2.86
CA LYS A 112 -21.81 9.33 -3.00
C LYS A 112 -20.64 8.75 -2.20
N SER A 113 -20.91 8.25 -0.99
CA SER A 113 -19.89 7.59 -0.16
C SER A 113 -19.46 6.27 -0.82
N GLN A 114 -20.44 5.48 -1.26
CA GLN A 114 -20.20 4.22 -1.97
C GLN A 114 -19.33 4.42 -3.21
N TYR A 115 -19.66 5.44 -4.02
CA TYR A 115 -18.90 5.80 -5.22
C TYR A 115 -17.46 6.22 -4.89
N SER A 116 -17.26 7.03 -3.84
CA SER A 116 -15.91 7.47 -3.46
C SER A 116 -14.99 6.30 -3.07
N MET A 117 -15.55 5.26 -2.45
CA MET A 117 -14.83 4.02 -2.13
C MET A 117 -14.58 3.17 -3.38
N TRP A 118 -15.58 3.07 -4.26
CA TRP A 118 -15.47 2.34 -5.51
C TRP A 118 -14.37 2.90 -6.42
N VAL A 119 -14.22 4.23 -6.51
CA VAL A 119 -13.12 4.88 -7.25
C VAL A 119 -11.74 4.49 -6.69
N CYS A 120 -11.66 4.11 -5.41
CA CYS A 120 -10.43 3.60 -4.78
C CYS A 120 -10.24 2.09 -4.97
N GLY A 121 -11.05 1.43 -5.80
CA GLY A 121 -11.01 -0.02 -6.03
C GLY A 121 -11.71 -0.84 -4.93
N ILE A 122 -12.47 -0.20 -4.04
CA ILE A 122 -13.17 -0.86 -2.94
C ILE A 122 -14.60 -1.20 -3.41
N ALA A 123 -14.85 -2.47 -3.77
CA ALA A 123 -16.06 -2.90 -4.45
C ALA A 123 -17.07 -3.61 -3.51
N PRO A 124 -18.39 -3.47 -3.73
CA PRO A 124 -19.40 -4.19 -2.93
C PRO A 124 -19.21 -5.71 -2.97
N ILE A 125 -19.32 -6.38 -1.81
CA ILE A 125 -19.12 -7.83 -1.67
C ILE A 125 -20.17 -8.53 -0.78
N ALA A 126 -20.78 -7.80 0.14
CA ALA A 126 -21.81 -8.33 1.03
C ALA A 126 -22.85 -7.26 1.39
N PHE A 127 -24.06 -7.69 1.75
CA PHE A 127 -25.17 -6.81 2.08
C PHE A 127 -25.66 -7.04 3.52
N TYR A 128 -25.84 -5.95 4.26
CA TYR A 128 -26.28 -5.93 5.65
C TYR A 128 -27.70 -5.34 5.74
N PRO A 129 -28.75 -6.15 5.53
CA PRO A 129 -30.13 -5.66 5.50
C PRO A 129 -30.60 -5.16 6.87
N ASN A 130 -31.11 -3.92 6.93
CA ASN A 130 -31.71 -3.31 8.13
C ASN A 130 -30.82 -3.32 9.39
N LYS A 131 -29.49 -3.41 9.22
CA LYS A 131 -28.50 -3.58 10.28
C LYS A 131 -28.56 -2.46 11.31
N ASP A 132 -28.49 -1.22 10.85
CA ASP A 132 -28.25 -0.06 11.71
C ASP A 132 -29.42 0.93 11.76
N ILE A 133 -29.35 1.84 12.73
CA ILE A 133 -30.30 2.94 12.89
C ILE A 133 -29.53 4.26 12.86
N PHE A 134 -29.60 4.96 11.73
CA PHE A 134 -29.01 6.28 11.57
C PHE A 134 -30.11 7.34 11.57
N LEU A 135 -29.94 8.43 12.33
CA LEU A 135 -30.92 9.53 12.37
C LEU A 135 -32.36 9.03 12.63
N LYS A 136 -32.49 8.01 13.49
CA LYS A 136 -33.75 7.32 13.85
C LYS A 136 -34.43 6.58 12.69
N LYS A 137 -33.73 6.36 11.58
CA LYS A 137 -34.20 5.55 10.45
C LYS A 137 -33.43 4.24 10.41
N VAL A 138 -34.16 3.15 10.20
CA VAL A 138 -33.56 1.85 9.92
C VAL A 138 -32.93 1.92 8.53
N GLU A 139 -31.66 1.59 8.44
CA GLU A 139 -30.92 1.59 7.18
C GLU A 139 -30.19 0.25 6.98
N SER A 140 -29.91 -0.05 5.72
CA SER A 140 -29.07 -1.18 5.34
C SER A 140 -27.69 -0.68 4.94
N ASP A 141 -26.69 -1.55 5.03
CA ASP A 141 -25.32 -1.24 4.64
C ASP A 141 -24.79 -2.21 3.58
N LEU A 142 -23.77 -1.76 2.85
CA LEU A 142 -22.97 -2.58 1.94
C LEU A 142 -21.57 -2.73 2.50
N MET A 143 -21.09 -3.97 2.58
CA MET A 143 -19.66 -4.22 2.69
C MET A 143 -19.03 -3.91 1.35
N GLN A 144 -18.08 -2.99 1.31
CA GLN A 144 -17.17 -2.85 0.17
C GLN A 144 -15.77 -3.26 0.60
N ILE A 145 -15.04 -3.93 -0.29
CA ILE A 145 -13.73 -4.50 0.01
C ILE A 145 -12.75 -4.26 -1.14
N LEU A 146 -11.48 -4.11 -0.77
CA LEU A 146 -10.32 -4.04 -1.65
C LEU A 146 -9.31 -5.09 -1.20
N TYR A 147 -8.77 -5.83 -2.16
CA TYR A 147 -7.75 -6.84 -1.94
C TYR A 147 -6.42 -6.41 -2.57
N ASP A 148 -5.34 -6.63 -1.81
CA ASP A 148 -4.03 -6.83 -2.40
C ASP A 148 -4.02 -8.15 -3.17
N GLU A 149 -3.45 -8.14 -4.38
CA GLU A 149 -3.39 -9.33 -5.22
C GLU A 149 -2.81 -10.56 -4.51
N ARG A 150 -1.83 -10.35 -3.62
CA ARG A 150 -1.19 -11.43 -2.87
C ARG A 150 -2.16 -12.12 -1.94
N ALA A 151 -3.11 -11.41 -1.33
CA ALA A 151 -4.14 -12.04 -0.49
C ALA A 151 -5.00 -13.02 -1.26
N LEU A 152 -5.30 -12.75 -2.54
CA LEU A 152 -6.15 -13.61 -3.38
C LEU A 152 -5.38 -14.73 -4.08
N LYS A 153 -4.17 -14.45 -4.57
CA LYS A 153 -3.42 -15.38 -5.45
C LYS A 153 -2.32 -16.16 -4.76
N LYS A 154 -1.67 -15.57 -3.76
CA LYS A 154 -0.46 -16.14 -3.12
C LYS A 154 -0.76 -16.73 -1.76
N TYR A 155 -1.54 -16.00 -0.97
CA TYR A 155 -1.78 -16.30 0.44
C TYR A 155 -3.15 -16.91 0.69
N ARG A 156 -4.10 -16.84 -0.25
CA ARG A 156 -5.37 -17.57 -0.14
C ARG A 156 -5.09 -19.06 -0.12
N THR A 157 -5.78 -19.78 0.76
CA THR A 157 -5.64 -21.22 0.90
C THR A 157 -5.91 -21.94 -0.43
N SER A 158 -5.17 -23.02 -0.66
CA SER A 158 -5.32 -23.87 -1.85
C SER A 158 -6.50 -24.84 -1.74
N ALA A 159 -7.15 -24.94 -0.58
CA ALA A 159 -8.34 -25.76 -0.40
C ALA A 159 -9.47 -25.28 -1.32
N ILE A 160 -10.19 -26.24 -1.93
CA ILE A 160 -11.35 -25.93 -2.75
C ILE A 160 -12.52 -25.59 -1.82
N PRO A 161 -13.14 -24.40 -1.94
CA PRO A 161 -14.30 -24.04 -1.12
C PRO A 161 -15.44 -25.04 -1.34
N CYS A 162 -16.13 -25.36 -0.25
CA CYS A 162 -17.21 -26.34 -0.22
C CYS A 162 -18.39 -25.77 0.56
N PHE A 163 -19.48 -25.47 -0.14
CA PHE A 163 -20.61 -24.78 0.47
C PHE A 163 -21.97 -25.37 0.08
N ILE A 164 -23.01 -24.96 0.81
CA ILE A 164 -24.39 -25.35 0.53
C ILE A 164 -24.94 -24.60 -0.68
N PRO A 165 -25.93 -25.14 -1.42
CA PRO A 165 -26.43 -24.51 -2.66
C PRO A 165 -26.90 -23.07 -2.51
N SER A 166 -27.45 -22.68 -1.36
CA SER A 166 -27.91 -21.30 -1.12
C SER A 166 -26.79 -20.25 -1.13
N VAL A 167 -25.53 -20.67 -0.98
CA VAL A 167 -24.35 -19.79 -1.02
C VAL A 167 -23.88 -19.52 -2.45
N GLU A 168 -24.27 -20.36 -3.41
CA GLU A 168 -23.78 -20.28 -4.80
C GLU A 168 -23.93 -18.87 -5.42
N PRO A 169 -25.06 -18.17 -5.30
CA PRO A 169 -25.19 -16.83 -5.89
C PRO A 169 -24.16 -15.83 -5.32
N CYS A 170 -23.88 -15.90 -4.02
CA CYS A 170 -22.86 -15.08 -3.36
C CYS A 170 -21.46 -15.39 -3.90
N PHE A 171 -21.15 -16.67 -4.06
CA PHE A 171 -19.86 -17.11 -4.62
C PHE A 171 -19.72 -16.65 -6.07
N GLN A 172 -20.74 -16.85 -6.91
CA GLN A 172 -20.68 -16.49 -8.33
C GLN A 172 -20.48 -14.99 -8.53
N TYR A 173 -21.18 -14.15 -7.74
CA TYR A 173 -20.97 -12.70 -7.74
C TYR A 173 -19.51 -12.32 -7.46
N SER A 174 -18.90 -12.99 -6.49
CA SER A 174 -17.52 -12.75 -6.06
C SER A 174 -16.50 -13.33 -7.04
N ASN A 175 -16.76 -14.52 -7.57
CA ASN A 175 -15.93 -15.21 -8.54
C ASN A 175 -15.85 -14.45 -9.87
N LYS A 176 -16.97 -13.87 -10.33
CA LYS A 176 -17.00 -13.00 -11.52
C LYS A 176 -16.04 -11.81 -11.39
N ARG A 177 -15.83 -11.31 -10.17
CA ARG A 177 -14.98 -10.14 -9.89
C ARG A 177 -13.52 -10.52 -9.69
N TYR A 178 -13.28 -11.59 -8.93
CA TYR A 178 -11.95 -11.89 -8.39
C TYR A 178 -11.32 -13.15 -8.99
N SER A 179 -12.01 -13.85 -9.88
CA SER A 179 -11.53 -15.09 -10.51
C SER A 179 -11.07 -16.12 -9.47
N LEU A 180 -11.94 -16.40 -8.50
CA LEU A 180 -11.66 -17.21 -7.30
C LEU A 180 -11.43 -18.70 -7.62
N GLY A 181 -11.82 -19.16 -8.81
CA GLY A 181 -11.54 -20.49 -9.31
C GLY A 181 -12.68 -21.47 -9.07
N THR A 182 -12.33 -22.74 -8.89
CA THR A 182 -13.31 -23.83 -8.74
C THR A 182 -13.89 -23.86 -7.33
N PHE A 183 -15.09 -24.42 -7.23
CA PHE A 183 -15.78 -24.68 -5.96
C PHE A 183 -16.46 -26.04 -6.02
N SER A 184 -16.88 -26.52 -4.85
CA SER A 184 -17.72 -27.71 -4.71
C SER A 184 -18.97 -27.38 -3.90
N MET A 185 -20.05 -28.12 -4.16
CA MET A 185 -21.29 -27.97 -3.41
C MET A 185 -21.65 -29.26 -2.69
N LYS A 186 -22.21 -29.12 -1.49
CA LYS A 186 -22.76 -30.22 -0.69
C LYS A 186 -24.10 -29.82 -0.09
N SER A 187 -25.04 -30.76 -0.03
CA SER A 187 -26.29 -30.61 0.71
C SER A 187 -26.28 -31.57 1.90
N PRO A 188 -25.53 -31.23 2.98
CA PRO A 188 -25.42 -32.13 4.12
C PRO A 188 -26.78 -32.31 4.79
N LYS A 189 -27.10 -33.57 5.13
CA LYS A 189 -28.26 -33.87 5.98
C LYS A 189 -27.82 -33.81 7.44
N ILE A 190 -28.30 -32.81 8.17
CA ILE A 190 -27.94 -32.62 9.57
C ILE A 190 -28.69 -33.64 10.44
N ILE A 191 -27.96 -34.64 10.92
CA ILE A 191 -28.47 -35.68 11.83
C ILE A 191 -27.86 -35.44 13.21
N LEU A 192 -28.69 -35.04 14.17
CA LEU A 192 -28.25 -34.70 15.53
C LEU A 192 -28.70 -35.74 16.54
N GLY A 193 -27.81 -36.11 17.46
CA GLY A 193 -28.17 -37.01 18.56
C GLY A 193 -29.10 -36.33 19.57
N LYS A 194 -30.42 -36.57 19.49
CA LYS A 194 -31.44 -35.95 20.37
C LYS A 194 -31.09 -35.99 21.87
N LYS A 195 -30.58 -37.13 22.36
CA LYS A 195 -30.15 -37.29 23.77
C LYS A 195 -28.94 -36.43 24.11
N LYS A 196 -28.01 -36.23 23.17
CA LYS A 196 -26.82 -35.38 23.34
C LYS A 196 -27.21 -33.90 23.32
N VAL A 197 -28.04 -33.48 22.37
CA VAL A 197 -28.61 -32.12 22.30
C VAL A 197 -29.33 -31.77 23.61
N GLY A 198 -30.23 -32.63 24.10
CA GLY A 198 -30.95 -32.38 25.35
C GLY A 198 -30.05 -32.34 26.60
N LYS A 199 -28.90 -33.02 26.59
CA LYS A 199 -27.88 -32.89 27.66
C LYS A 199 -27.12 -31.57 27.56
N LEU A 200 -26.74 -31.17 26.35
CA LEU A 200 -26.02 -29.91 26.10
C LEU A 200 -26.88 -28.69 26.46
N GLN A 201 -28.16 -28.68 26.08
CA GLN A 201 -29.10 -27.61 26.47
C GLN A 201 -29.16 -27.40 27.98
N LYS A 202 -29.11 -28.47 28.78
CA LYS A 202 -29.10 -28.38 30.26
C LYS A 202 -27.77 -27.88 30.84
N LYS A 203 -26.68 -27.97 30.08
CA LYS A 203 -25.32 -27.55 30.47
C LYS A 203 -24.93 -26.20 29.89
N LEU A 204 -25.80 -25.60 29.09
CA LEU A 204 -25.56 -24.31 28.44
C LEU A 204 -25.48 -23.22 29.51
N VAL A 205 -24.39 -22.48 29.50
CA VAL A 205 -24.17 -21.33 30.37
C VAL A 205 -24.15 -20.08 29.50
N ARG A 206 -24.93 -19.08 29.89
CA ARG A 206 -24.95 -17.75 29.27
C ARG A 206 -24.33 -16.73 30.22
N SER A 207 -23.34 -16.00 29.75
CA SER A 207 -22.77 -14.84 30.45
C SER A 207 -22.94 -13.58 29.63
N ILE A 208 -23.22 -12.46 30.30
CA ILE A 208 -23.40 -11.15 29.68
C ILE A 208 -22.46 -10.18 30.37
N VAL A 209 -21.59 -9.53 29.59
CA VAL A 209 -20.69 -8.47 30.08
C VAL A 209 -21.15 -7.15 29.48
N LYS A 210 -21.55 -6.21 30.35
CA LYS A 210 -21.99 -4.87 29.92
C LYS A 210 -20.80 -3.91 29.88
N GLU A 211 -20.69 -3.16 28.80
CA GLU A 211 -19.65 -2.16 28.59
C GLU A 211 -20.14 -0.73 28.85
N LYS A 212 -19.20 0.23 28.83
CA LYS A 212 -19.43 1.65 29.18
C LYS A 212 -20.61 2.29 28.44
N PHE A 213 -20.85 1.92 27.18
CA PHE A 213 -21.90 2.49 26.34
C PHE A 213 -23.18 1.65 26.28
N GLY A 214 -23.33 0.68 27.18
CA GLY A 214 -24.48 -0.22 27.18
C GLY A 214 -24.41 -1.29 26.11
N TYR A 215 -23.27 -1.46 25.43
CA TYR A 215 -23.01 -2.65 24.63
C TYR A 215 -22.92 -3.86 25.55
N GLU A 216 -23.37 -5.01 25.06
CA GLU A 216 -23.41 -6.24 25.83
C GLU A 216 -22.70 -7.35 25.05
N THR A 217 -21.56 -7.80 25.54
CA THR A 217 -20.90 -9.00 25.00
C THR A 217 -21.55 -10.23 25.63
N ILE A 218 -22.27 -11.00 24.81
CA ILE A 218 -23.01 -12.20 25.23
C ILE A 218 -22.20 -13.41 24.79
N LYS A 219 -21.92 -14.30 25.74
CA LYS A 219 -21.15 -15.53 25.51
C LYS A 219 -21.92 -16.75 26.01
N PHE A 220 -22.03 -17.75 25.15
CA PHE A 220 -22.53 -19.08 25.47
C PHE A 220 -21.36 -20.05 25.60
N THR A 221 -21.38 -20.89 26.61
CA THR A 221 -20.40 -21.96 26.84
C THR A 221 -21.08 -23.22 27.36
N PHE A 222 -20.36 -24.33 27.38
CA PHE A 222 -20.77 -25.55 28.09
C PHE A 222 -19.84 -25.81 29.26
N ASP A 223 -20.40 -26.15 30.43
CA ASP A 223 -19.59 -26.52 31.59
C ASP A 223 -18.65 -27.71 31.27
N GLY A 224 -17.36 -27.52 31.52
CA GLY A 224 -16.29 -28.48 31.20
C GLY A 224 -15.87 -28.57 29.72
N SER A 225 -16.28 -27.63 28.85
CA SER A 225 -15.82 -27.54 27.45
C SER A 225 -15.17 -26.18 27.15
N ASP A 226 -14.24 -26.14 26.21
CA ASP A 226 -13.65 -24.93 25.62
C ASP A 226 -14.45 -24.42 24.40
N SER A 227 -15.61 -25.02 24.12
CA SER A 227 -16.53 -24.55 23.08
C SER A 227 -17.27 -23.31 23.54
N TYR A 228 -17.37 -22.33 22.65
CA TYR A 228 -18.02 -21.06 22.92
C TYR A 228 -18.73 -20.51 21.68
N PHE A 229 -19.69 -19.62 21.94
CA PHE A 229 -20.33 -18.79 20.94
C PHE A 229 -20.50 -17.39 21.54
N GLU A 230 -19.91 -16.38 20.92
CA GLU A 230 -19.83 -15.03 21.46
C GLU A 230 -20.26 -14.02 20.39
N PHE A 231 -21.02 -13.00 20.79
CA PHE A 231 -21.45 -11.92 19.91
C PHE A 231 -21.68 -10.64 20.70
N LEU A 232 -21.62 -9.51 19.99
CA LEU A 232 -21.87 -8.18 20.54
C LEU A 232 -23.33 -7.81 20.29
N HIS A 233 -24.07 -7.53 21.37
CA HIS A 233 -25.38 -6.91 21.30
C HIS A 233 -25.26 -5.40 21.46
N THR A 234 -25.83 -4.65 20.51
CA THR A 234 -25.90 -3.19 20.53
C THR A 234 -27.36 -2.75 20.68
N PRO A 235 -27.85 -2.50 21.91
CA PRO A 235 -29.27 -2.20 22.13
C PRO A 235 -29.80 -0.98 21.37
N GLN A 236 -28.93 0.01 21.10
CA GLN A 236 -29.29 1.27 20.46
C GLN A 236 -29.71 1.09 19.00
N VAL A 237 -29.09 0.15 18.29
CA VAL A 237 -29.43 -0.21 16.91
C VAL A 237 -30.16 -1.54 16.79
N LYS A 238 -30.30 -2.27 17.91
CA LYS A 238 -30.98 -3.57 18.03
C LYS A 238 -30.36 -4.63 17.11
N ASN A 239 -29.04 -4.80 17.18
CA ASN A 239 -28.33 -5.78 16.36
C ASN A 239 -27.43 -6.70 17.20
N PHE A 240 -27.14 -7.88 16.64
CA PHE A 240 -26.09 -8.79 17.07
C PHE A 240 -25.01 -8.85 15.98
N GLU A 241 -23.78 -8.46 16.30
CA GLU A 241 -22.65 -8.41 15.36
C GLU A 241 -21.39 -9.04 15.97
N LYS A 242 -20.31 -9.10 15.17
CA LYS A 242 -18.99 -9.59 15.62
C LYS A 242 -19.04 -11.00 16.22
N THR A 243 -19.89 -11.85 15.66
CA THR A 243 -20.06 -13.22 16.14
C THR A 243 -18.79 -14.04 15.91
N THR A 244 -18.30 -14.68 16.96
CA THR A 244 -17.21 -15.66 16.92
C THR A 244 -17.64 -16.94 17.63
N TYR A 245 -17.19 -18.09 17.15
CA TYR A 245 -17.54 -19.35 17.79
C TYR A 245 -16.50 -20.42 17.57
N LYS A 246 -16.44 -21.36 18.53
CA LYS A 246 -15.65 -22.58 18.49
C LYS A 246 -16.49 -23.73 19.02
N VAL A 247 -16.57 -24.81 18.26
CA VAL A 247 -17.38 -25.99 18.60
C VAL A 247 -16.61 -27.27 18.31
N LYS A 248 -16.85 -28.32 19.10
CA LYS A 248 -16.30 -29.66 18.89
C LYS A 248 -17.23 -30.58 18.10
N SER A 249 -18.51 -30.22 18.00
CA SER A 249 -19.50 -31.03 17.29
C SER A 249 -20.69 -30.21 16.79
N LEU A 250 -21.41 -30.75 15.80
CA LEU A 250 -22.61 -30.12 15.24
C LEU A 250 -23.73 -29.96 16.28
N GLU A 251 -23.84 -30.85 17.27
CA GLU A 251 -24.83 -30.67 18.33
C GLU A 251 -24.56 -29.45 19.21
N GLU A 252 -23.29 -29.11 19.46
CA GLU A 252 -22.92 -27.91 20.20
C GLU A 252 -23.28 -26.65 19.40
N LEU A 253 -22.93 -26.62 18.11
CA LEU A 253 -23.27 -25.52 17.22
C LEU A 253 -24.78 -25.34 17.12
N PHE A 254 -25.52 -26.43 16.97
CA PHE A 254 -26.98 -26.40 16.92
C PHE A 254 -27.56 -25.79 18.20
N VAL A 255 -27.11 -26.22 19.38
CA VAL A 255 -27.59 -25.68 20.66
C VAL A 255 -27.27 -24.19 20.80
N PHE A 256 -26.06 -23.76 20.45
CA PHE A 256 -25.71 -22.33 20.45
C PHE A 256 -26.55 -21.52 19.47
N THR A 257 -26.79 -22.04 18.27
CA THR A 257 -27.59 -21.36 17.25
C THR A 257 -29.05 -21.22 17.69
N GLN A 258 -29.62 -22.24 18.33
CA GLN A 258 -30.98 -22.15 18.90
C GLN A 258 -31.06 -21.11 20.02
N GLU A 259 -30.06 -21.05 20.91
CA GLU A 259 -30.04 -20.01 21.96
C GLU A 259 -29.82 -18.61 21.39
N LEU A 260 -29.07 -18.46 20.29
CA LEU A 260 -28.93 -17.20 19.57
C LEU A 260 -30.27 -16.69 19.05
N ILE A 261 -31.06 -17.56 18.39
CA ILE A 261 -32.39 -17.19 17.88
C ILE A 261 -33.32 -16.80 19.03
N LYS A 262 -33.29 -17.56 20.14
CA LYS A 262 -34.05 -17.21 21.35
C LYS A 262 -33.62 -15.87 21.95
N CYS A 263 -32.32 -15.59 22.02
CA CYS A 263 -31.82 -14.29 22.47
C CYS A 263 -32.26 -13.17 21.52
N LYS A 264 -32.30 -13.41 20.21
CA LYS A 264 -32.75 -12.40 19.25
C LYS A 264 -34.18 -11.95 19.57
N GLU A 265 -35.06 -12.87 19.97
CA GLU A 265 -36.42 -12.57 20.42
C GLU A 265 -36.44 -11.90 21.81
N GLU A 266 -35.70 -12.44 22.78
CA GLU A 266 -35.63 -11.92 24.16
C GLU A 266 -35.15 -10.47 24.22
N PHE A 267 -34.18 -10.11 23.38
CA PHE A 267 -33.57 -8.77 23.33
C PHE A 267 -34.21 -7.86 22.28
N ASP A 268 -35.26 -8.29 21.58
CA ASP A 268 -35.87 -7.57 20.46
C ASP A 268 -34.84 -7.11 19.40
N ALA A 269 -33.86 -7.97 19.12
CA ALA A 269 -32.84 -7.70 18.11
C ALA A 269 -33.46 -7.86 16.71
N ARG A 270 -33.29 -6.83 15.88
CA ARG A 270 -33.79 -6.76 14.51
C ARG A 270 -32.86 -7.41 13.51
N TYR A 271 -31.57 -7.47 13.81
CA TYR A 271 -30.53 -7.96 12.91
C TYR A 271 -29.55 -8.85 13.67
N CYS A 272 -29.09 -9.93 13.04
CA CYS A 272 -28.02 -10.76 13.55
C CYS A 272 -27.16 -11.29 12.41
N GLU A 273 -25.83 -11.25 12.56
CA GLU A 273 -24.88 -11.78 11.59
C GLU A 273 -23.89 -12.77 12.17
N VAL A 274 -23.45 -13.69 11.31
CA VAL A 274 -22.41 -14.68 11.61
C VAL A 274 -21.56 -14.88 10.37
N PHE A 275 -20.23 -14.82 10.53
CA PHE A 275 -19.29 -15.23 9.50
C PHE A 275 -19.03 -16.73 9.63
N VAL A 276 -19.25 -17.48 8.55
CA VAL A 276 -19.14 -18.94 8.51
C VAL A 276 -18.09 -19.34 7.49
N SER A 277 -17.21 -20.28 7.84
CA SER A 277 -16.18 -20.79 6.94
C SER A 277 -16.76 -21.31 5.62
N ALA A 278 -16.16 -20.92 4.49
CA ALA A 278 -16.52 -21.42 3.16
C ALA A 278 -16.12 -22.89 2.91
N TYR A 279 -15.52 -23.57 3.91
CA TYR A 279 -15.02 -24.95 3.81
C TYR A 279 -15.77 -25.93 4.73
N ASN A 280 -16.79 -25.46 5.47
CA ASN A 280 -17.56 -26.28 6.41
C ASN A 280 -19.07 -26.20 6.09
N PRO A 281 -19.54 -26.98 5.09
CA PRO A 281 -20.93 -26.93 4.64
C PRO A 281 -21.91 -27.40 5.72
N GLU A 282 -21.49 -28.26 6.66
CA GLU A 282 -22.34 -28.70 7.77
C GLU A 282 -22.65 -27.54 8.72
N HIS A 283 -21.67 -26.68 9.03
CA HIS A 283 -21.92 -25.46 9.82
C HIS A 283 -22.83 -24.49 9.08
N GLN A 284 -22.59 -24.28 7.78
CA GLN A 284 -23.43 -23.42 6.94
C GLN A 284 -24.89 -23.90 6.95
N GLN A 285 -25.11 -25.22 6.84
CA GLN A 285 -26.44 -25.79 6.89
C GLN A 285 -27.12 -25.61 8.24
N VAL A 286 -26.41 -25.71 9.37
CA VAL A 286 -26.98 -25.46 10.70
C VAL A 286 -27.49 -24.01 10.84
N PHE A 287 -26.73 -23.02 10.37
CA PHE A 287 -27.19 -21.62 10.39
C PHE A 287 -28.34 -21.38 9.40
N PHE A 288 -28.27 -21.99 8.22
CA PHE A 288 -29.33 -21.90 7.23
C PHE A 288 -30.66 -22.49 7.72
N ASP A 289 -30.61 -23.67 8.34
CA ASP A 289 -31.76 -24.34 8.96
C ASP A 289 -32.35 -23.53 10.14
N ALA A 290 -31.54 -22.68 10.77
CA ALA A 290 -31.98 -21.75 11.81
C ALA A 290 -32.56 -20.43 11.26
N GLY A 291 -32.65 -20.27 9.93
CA GLY A 291 -33.26 -19.12 9.27
C GLY A 291 -32.30 -18.00 8.89
N LEU A 292 -30.99 -18.17 9.11
CA LEU A 292 -30.00 -17.21 8.58
C LEU A 292 -29.80 -17.46 7.08
N THR A 293 -29.69 -16.38 6.30
CA THR A 293 -29.50 -16.45 4.85
C THR A 293 -28.09 -15.97 4.49
N PRO A 294 -27.39 -16.57 3.51
CA PRO A 294 -26.13 -16.03 3.03
C PRO A 294 -26.34 -14.67 2.34
N ARG A 295 -25.47 -13.70 2.65
CA ARG A 295 -25.52 -12.31 2.18
C ARG A 295 -24.22 -11.80 1.57
N GLY A 296 -23.22 -12.65 1.45
CA GLY A 296 -21.95 -12.32 0.80
C GLY A 296 -20.95 -13.46 0.92
N TYR A 297 -20.12 -13.60 -0.11
CA TYR A 297 -18.96 -14.50 -0.10
C TYR A 297 -17.70 -13.64 -0.07
N ILE A 298 -16.92 -13.75 0.99
CA ILE A 298 -15.84 -12.81 1.29
C ILE A 298 -14.53 -13.61 1.22
N PRO A 299 -13.82 -13.55 0.07
CA PRO A 299 -12.56 -14.26 -0.06
C PRO A 299 -11.50 -13.67 0.87
N SER A 300 -10.53 -14.51 1.25
CA SER A 300 -9.36 -14.14 2.04
C SER A 300 -9.68 -13.29 3.28
N TRP A 301 -10.68 -13.72 4.07
CA TRP A 301 -11.21 -12.96 5.19
C TRP A 301 -10.50 -13.25 6.52
N GLU A 302 -10.27 -14.52 6.83
CA GLU A 302 -9.64 -14.96 8.08
C GLU A 302 -8.19 -15.36 7.80
N CYS A 303 -7.23 -14.81 8.54
CA CYS A 303 -5.81 -15.09 8.36
C CYS A 303 -5.28 -16.00 9.47
N SER A 304 -4.62 -17.09 9.09
CA SER A 304 -3.85 -17.90 10.03
C SER A 304 -2.60 -17.16 10.48
N HIS A 305 -2.38 -17.14 11.80
CA HIS A 305 -1.22 -16.48 12.42
C HIS A 305 0.13 -17.09 12.02
N ASP A 306 0.16 -18.40 11.80
CA ASP A 306 1.43 -19.14 11.71
C ASP A 306 2.06 -19.08 10.32
N ASN A 307 1.25 -19.05 9.27
CA ASN A 307 1.69 -19.25 7.88
C ASN A 307 1.24 -18.16 6.90
N LEU A 308 0.59 -17.08 7.36
CA LEU A 308 0.03 -16.03 6.51
C LEU A 308 -0.83 -16.63 5.39
N GLU A 309 -1.69 -17.58 5.76
CA GLU A 309 -2.67 -18.20 4.87
C GLU A 309 -4.06 -17.62 5.16
N PHE A 310 -4.77 -17.19 4.11
CA PHE A 310 -6.12 -16.64 4.23
C PHE A 310 -7.16 -17.67 3.83
N SER A 311 -8.26 -17.70 4.58
CA SER A 311 -9.43 -18.53 4.30
C SER A 311 -10.66 -17.67 4.02
N ASP A 312 -11.53 -18.19 3.15
CA ASP A 312 -12.75 -17.52 2.74
C ASP A 312 -13.87 -17.70 3.77
N SER A 313 -14.70 -16.67 3.90
CA SER A 313 -15.87 -16.65 4.79
C SER A 313 -17.15 -16.30 4.03
N ILE A 314 -18.27 -16.73 4.58
CA ILE A 314 -19.61 -16.43 4.09
C ILE A 314 -20.33 -15.66 5.18
N LEU A 315 -20.85 -14.48 4.85
CA LEU A 315 -21.71 -13.73 5.74
C LEU A 315 -23.10 -14.36 5.74
N PHE A 316 -23.55 -14.85 6.89
CA PHE A 316 -24.94 -15.24 7.12
C PHE A 316 -25.61 -14.18 7.98
N SER A 317 -26.86 -13.82 7.66
CA SER A 317 -27.64 -12.94 8.53
C SER A 317 -29.13 -13.24 8.52
N ILE A 318 -29.78 -12.84 9.61
CA ILE A 318 -31.24 -12.81 9.75
C ILE A 318 -31.65 -11.38 10.12
N PHE A 319 -32.74 -10.90 9.53
CA PHE A 319 -33.23 -9.55 9.78
C PHE A 319 -34.76 -9.49 9.82
N ASN A 320 -35.29 -8.47 10.51
CA ASN A 320 -36.72 -8.19 10.60
C ASN A 320 -37.13 -7.05 9.65
N GLY A 321 -38.37 -7.11 9.18
CA GLY A 321 -39.00 -6.06 8.37
C GLY A 321 -38.66 -6.13 6.89
N LYS A 322 -39.14 -5.13 6.13
CA LYS A 322 -38.82 -4.97 4.71
C LYS A 322 -37.58 -4.10 4.55
N ILE A 323 -36.84 -4.28 3.46
CA ILE A 323 -35.79 -3.35 3.05
C ILE A 323 -36.43 -2.02 2.66
N SER A 324 -35.77 -0.91 2.97
CA SER A 324 -36.23 0.42 2.57
C SER A 324 -36.33 0.53 1.04
N GLU A 325 -37.39 1.15 0.53
CA GLU A 325 -37.52 1.48 -0.90
C GLU A 325 -36.62 2.67 -1.28
N ASP A 326 -36.16 3.46 -0.30
CA ASP A 326 -35.33 4.66 -0.50
C ASP A 326 -33.82 4.36 -0.60
N ILE A 327 -33.41 3.13 -0.88
CA ILE A 327 -31.99 2.79 -1.04
C ILE A 327 -31.38 3.51 -2.25
N GLN A 328 -30.20 4.09 -2.05
CA GLN A 328 -29.42 4.80 -3.06
C GLN A 328 -28.13 4.03 -3.31
N LEU A 329 -28.15 3.14 -4.30
CA LEU A 329 -27.00 2.31 -4.63
C LEU A 329 -26.26 2.83 -5.86
N ILE A 330 -24.96 2.57 -5.90
CA ILE A 330 -24.21 2.56 -7.16
C ILE A 330 -24.57 1.30 -7.96
N ASP A 331 -24.30 1.29 -9.27
CA ASP A 331 -24.57 0.14 -10.16
C ASP A 331 -24.09 -1.20 -9.58
N GLN A 332 -22.86 -1.22 -9.02
CA GLN A 332 -22.28 -2.44 -8.44
C GLN A 332 -23.03 -2.91 -7.19
N GLY A 333 -23.68 -1.99 -6.45
CA GLY A 333 -24.56 -2.33 -5.34
C GLY A 333 -25.86 -2.97 -5.83
N HIS A 334 -26.44 -2.46 -6.92
CA HIS A 334 -27.62 -3.07 -7.56
C HIS A 334 -27.31 -4.49 -8.04
N GLU A 335 -26.17 -4.70 -8.73
CA GLU A 335 -25.74 -6.04 -9.16
C GLU A 335 -25.60 -7.02 -7.99
N LEU A 336 -25.11 -6.56 -6.82
CA LEU A 336 -25.01 -7.40 -5.63
C LEU A 336 -26.40 -7.79 -5.14
N LEU A 337 -27.30 -6.82 -4.98
CA LEU A 337 -28.65 -7.10 -4.49
C LEU A 337 -29.43 -8.03 -5.43
N GLU A 338 -29.26 -7.87 -6.74
CA GLU A 338 -29.82 -8.78 -7.75
C GLU A 338 -29.28 -10.21 -7.56
N ALA A 339 -27.97 -10.37 -7.45
CA ALA A 339 -27.35 -11.67 -7.21
C ALA A 339 -27.80 -12.32 -5.88
N LEU A 340 -28.16 -11.49 -4.88
CA LEU A 340 -28.69 -11.93 -3.59
C LEU A 340 -30.21 -12.14 -3.57
N GLY A 341 -30.90 -11.95 -4.71
CA GLY A 341 -32.34 -12.18 -4.85
C GLY A 341 -33.24 -11.08 -4.28
N PHE A 342 -32.76 -9.84 -4.18
CA PHE A 342 -33.54 -8.69 -3.71
C PHE A 342 -34.22 -7.88 -4.83
N SER A 343 -34.08 -8.29 -6.10
CA SER A 343 -34.63 -7.57 -7.26
C SER A 343 -36.12 -7.87 -7.52
N SER A 344 -36.90 -6.80 -7.72
CA SER A 344 -38.20 -6.76 -8.39
C SER A 344 -38.05 -5.94 -9.68
N ASP A 345 -38.06 -6.60 -10.84
CA ASP A 345 -38.19 -6.02 -12.20
C ASP A 345 -37.47 -4.69 -12.51
N SER A 346 -36.25 -4.74 -13.06
CA SER A 346 -35.84 -3.94 -14.22
C SER A 346 -34.42 -4.30 -14.67
N ILE A 347 -34.33 -4.97 -15.82
CA ILE A 347 -33.06 -5.30 -16.47
C ILE A 347 -32.54 -4.01 -17.11
N ALA A 348 -31.58 -3.34 -16.47
CA ALA A 348 -30.69 -2.43 -17.17
C ALA A 348 -29.61 -3.27 -17.88
N GLU A 349 -29.38 -3.02 -19.16
CA GLU A 349 -28.35 -3.73 -19.94
C GLU A 349 -26.97 -3.60 -19.28
N PRO A 350 -26.15 -4.67 -19.30
CA PRO A 350 -24.85 -4.67 -18.65
C PRO A 350 -23.90 -3.73 -19.40
N ILE A 351 -23.61 -2.57 -18.80
CA ILE A 351 -22.52 -1.72 -19.26
C ILE A 351 -21.21 -2.45 -18.93
N SER A 352 -20.41 -2.71 -19.97
CA SER A 352 -19.07 -3.28 -19.84
C SER A 352 -18.16 -2.27 -19.13
N TYR A 353 -17.87 -2.52 -17.86
CA TYR A 353 -16.89 -1.76 -17.08
C TYR A 353 -15.60 -2.56 -16.89
N GLN A 354 -14.47 -1.86 -16.83
CA GLN A 354 -13.17 -2.44 -16.46
C GLN A 354 -13.24 -3.01 -15.04
N THR A 355 -13.09 -4.32 -14.92
CA THR A 355 -12.91 -5.03 -13.65
C THR A 355 -11.54 -4.67 -13.07
N TYR A 356 -11.48 -3.69 -12.17
CA TYR A 356 -10.33 -3.53 -11.28
C TYR A 356 -10.47 -4.56 -10.17
N SER A 357 -9.94 -5.76 -10.37
CA SER A 357 -10.16 -6.91 -9.50
C SER A 357 -9.25 -6.94 -8.26
N PHE A 358 -8.13 -6.24 -8.27
CA PHE A 358 -7.19 -6.15 -7.15
C PHE A 358 -6.15 -5.07 -7.45
N VAL A 359 -5.38 -4.68 -6.42
CA VAL A 359 -4.25 -3.75 -6.58
C VAL A 359 -2.94 -4.50 -6.33
N GLU A 360 -1.99 -4.36 -7.26
CA GLU A 360 -0.61 -4.80 -7.05
C GLU A 360 0.17 -3.64 -6.41
N VAL A 361 0.50 -3.76 -5.11
CA VAL A 361 1.40 -2.81 -4.44
C VAL A 361 2.77 -3.46 -4.29
N ALA A 362 3.79 -2.86 -4.92
CA ALA A 362 5.15 -3.38 -4.82
C ALA A 362 5.65 -3.40 -3.37
N SER A 363 5.99 -4.59 -2.86
CA SER A 363 6.50 -4.74 -1.49
C SER A 363 7.75 -3.90 -1.24
N ARG A 364 7.98 -3.47 0.01
CA ARG A 364 9.21 -2.72 0.38
C ARG A 364 10.48 -3.53 0.07
N THR A 365 10.42 -4.85 0.22
CA THR A 365 11.54 -5.73 -0.10
C THR A 365 11.84 -5.80 -1.60
N THR A 366 10.82 -5.76 -2.46
CA THR A 366 10.97 -5.69 -3.92
C THR A 366 11.63 -4.38 -4.33
N LEU A 367 11.24 -3.27 -3.71
CA LEU A 367 11.85 -1.96 -3.93
C LEU A 367 13.33 -1.95 -3.53
N ILE A 368 13.68 -2.53 -2.39
CA ILE A 368 15.06 -2.69 -1.93
C ILE A 368 15.87 -3.58 -2.86
N LYS A 369 15.30 -4.68 -3.38
CA LYS A 369 15.95 -5.55 -4.37
C LYS A 369 16.22 -4.79 -5.68
N LYS A 370 15.25 -4.02 -6.18
CA LYS A 370 15.42 -3.15 -7.36
C LYS A 370 16.54 -2.13 -7.15
N GLN A 371 16.60 -1.53 -5.97
CA GLN A 371 17.67 -0.60 -5.58
C GLN A 371 19.05 -1.29 -5.55
N LYS A 372 19.16 -2.51 -5.01
CA LYS A 372 20.40 -3.32 -5.01
C LYS A 372 20.87 -3.70 -6.43
N THR A 373 19.94 -3.96 -7.36
CA THR A 373 20.27 -4.27 -8.75
C THR A 373 20.81 -3.05 -9.49
N VAL A 374 20.17 -1.89 -9.37
CA VAL A 374 20.66 -0.61 -9.96
C VAL A 374 22.05 -0.28 -9.43
N LYS A 375 22.24 -0.44 -8.12
CA LYS A 375 23.51 -0.27 -7.41
C LYS A 375 24.64 -1.15 -7.96
N ARG A 376 24.40 -2.45 -8.16
CA ARG A 376 25.39 -3.38 -8.77
C ARG A 376 25.69 -3.04 -10.23
N GLY A 377 24.67 -2.61 -10.98
CA GLY A 377 24.82 -2.15 -12.36
C GLY A 377 25.74 -0.94 -12.47
N ALA A 378 25.54 0.08 -11.64
CA ALA A 378 26.39 1.28 -11.62
C ALA A 378 27.87 0.95 -11.32
N LEU A 379 28.13 0.07 -10.34
CA LEU A 379 29.47 -0.38 -9.99
C LEU A 379 30.14 -1.14 -11.14
N ALA A 380 29.40 -2.06 -11.77
CA ALA A 380 29.90 -2.84 -12.92
C ALA A 380 30.30 -1.93 -14.08
N ILE A 381 29.46 -0.96 -14.44
CA ILE A 381 29.76 -0.04 -15.55
C ILE A 381 30.95 0.86 -15.23
N MET A 382 31.10 1.29 -13.97
CA MET A 382 32.25 2.07 -13.54
C MET A 382 33.56 1.30 -13.66
N TYR A 383 33.57 0.01 -13.30
CA TYR A 383 34.74 -0.86 -13.52
C TYR A 383 35.01 -1.09 -15.01
N THR A 384 33.97 -1.25 -15.84
CA THR A 384 34.12 -1.30 -17.30
C THR A 384 34.77 -0.04 -17.84
N TYR A 385 34.32 1.14 -17.40
CA TYR A 385 34.95 2.41 -17.76
C TYR A 385 36.42 2.47 -17.35
N LEU A 386 36.75 2.15 -16.10
CA LEU A 386 38.13 2.17 -15.61
C LEU A 386 39.02 1.18 -16.38
N ALA A 387 38.49 0.01 -16.74
CA ALA A 387 39.20 -0.96 -17.56
C ALA A 387 39.46 -0.45 -18.98
N LEU A 388 38.47 0.19 -19.62
CA LEU A 388 38.63 0.79 -20.95
C LEU A 388 39.60 1.98 -20.94
N LEU A 389 39.52 2.85 -19.94
CA LEU A 389 40.47 3.95 -19.75
C LEU A 389 41.89 3.42 -19.54
N PHE A 390 42.07 2.45 -18.65
CA PHE A 390 43.37 1.82 -18.43
C PHE A 390 43.90 1.18 -19.72
N LEU A 391 43.06 0.47 -20.47
CA LEU A 391 43.46 -0.14 -21.74
C LEU A 391 43.85 0.91 -22.79
N SER A 392 43.11 2.03 -22.86
CA SER A 392 43.43 3.14 -23.76
C SER A 392 44.79 3.77 -23.44
N ILE A 393 45.08 3.97 -22.15
CA ILE A 393 46.37 4.46 -21.63
C ILE A 393 47.49 3.50 -22.01
N VAL A 394 47.35 2.21 -21.70
CA VAL A 394 48.38 1.20 -21.99
C VAL A 394 48.66 1.18 -23.49
N THR A 395 47.60 1.17 -24.30
CA THR A 395 47.71 1.14 -25.77
C THR A 395 48.44 2.37 -26.31
N ALA A 396 48.14 3.56 -25.80
CA ALA A 396 48.79 4.80 -26.19
C ALA A 396 50.27 4.85 -25.77
N VAL A 397 50.60 4.36 -24.57
CA VAL A 397 51.98 4.35 -24.07
C VAL A 397 52.85 3.31 -24.78
N THR A 398 52.32 2.11 -25.05
CA THR A 398 53.13 1.01 -25.61
C THR A 398 53.13 0.97 -27.14
N PHE A 399 52.05 1.41 -27.78
CA PHE A 399 51.86 1.29 -29.23
C PHE A 399 51.56 2.63 -29.93
N GLY A 400 51.54 3.75 -29.18
CA GLY A 400 51.27 5.07 -29.73
C GLY A 400 52.39 5.54 -30.69
N PRO A 401 52.06 6.05 -31.89
CA PRO A 401 53.07 6.38 -32.88
C PRO A 401 53.93 7.60 -32.51
N SER A 402 53.42 8.49 -31.64
CA SER A 402 54.11 9.71 -31.21
C SER A 402 54.65 9.67 -29.77
N GLY A 403 54.44 8.57 -29.04
CA GLY A 403 54.78 8.42 -27.62
C GLY A 403 53.88 9.24 -26.67
N PHE A 404 53.01 8.56 -25.91
CA PHE A 404 52.10 9.21 -24.96
C PHE A 404 52.76 9.46 -23.58
N ASN A 405 52.48 10.62 -22.96
CA ASN A 405 53.00 10.99 -21.64
C ASN A 405 52.03 11.92 -20.90
N PHE A 406 51.63 11.53 -19.68
CA PHE A 406 50.67 12.23 -18.82
C PHE A 406 51.04 13.67 -18.42
N ILE A 407 52.33 14.02 -18.45
CA ILE A 407 52.80 15.36 -18.07
C ILE A 407 52.55 16.34 -19.21
N ILE A 408 52.66 15.87 -20.45
CA ILE A 408 52.71 16.71 -21.66
C ILE A 408 51.41 16.58 -22.46
N HIS A 409 50.68 15.47 -22.31
CA HIS A 409 49.47 15.16 -23.06
C HIS A 409 48.22 15.08 -22.17
N THR A 410 47.15 15.71 -22.64
CA THR A 410 45.82 15.74 -22.02
C THR A 410 45.16 14.37 -22.05
N ILE A 411 44.10 14.19 -21.26
CA ILE A 411 43.35 12.93 -21.27
C ILE A 411 42.69 12.73 -22.64
N SER A 412 42.16 13.82 -23.19
CA SER A 412 41.38 13.81 -24.42
C SER A 412 42.19 13.41 -25.66
N GLU A 413 43.52 13.55 -25.62
CA GLU A 413 44.43 13.07 -26.68
C GLU A 413 44.48 11.54 -26.80
N LEU A 414 43.96 10.79 -25.80
CA LEU A 414 43.70 9.36 -25.94
C LEU A 414 42.62 9.06 -27.00
N GLY A 415 41.82 10.05 -27.39
CA GLY A 415 40.85 9.97 -28.50
C GLY A 415 41.42 10.36 -29.86
N ALA A 416 42.74 10.57 -29.99
CA ALA A 416 43.40 10.95 -31.23
C ALA A 416 44.31 9.83 -31.78
N SER A 417 44.19 9.57 -33.08
CA SER A 417 44.99 8.58 -33.83
C SER A 417 46.49 8.89 -33.83
N GLN A 418 46.86 10.16 -33.61
CA GLN A 418 48.26 10.58 -33.45
C GLN A 418 48.94 9.97 -32.22
N PHE A 419 48.17 9.63 -31.17
CA PHE A 419 48.72 9.18 -29.90
C PHE A 419 48.36 7.74 -29.55
N THR A 420 47.35 7.15 -30.20
CA THR A 420 46.99 5.75 -30.00
C THR A 420 46.51 5.11 -31.30
N PRO A 421 46.84 3.83 -31.57
CA PRO A 421 46.28 3.09 -32.68
C PRO A 421 44.79 2.73 -32.48
N ALA A 422 44.23 2.94 -31.28
CA ALA A 422 42.86 2.58 -30.94
C ALA A 422 42.11 3.72 -30.22
N PRO A 423 41.91 4.89 -30.87
CA PRO A 423 41.27 6.05 -30.25
C PRO A 423 39.83 5.78 -29.80
N PHE A 424 39.15 4.85 -30.48
CA PHE A 424 37.78 4.44 -30.15
C PHE A 424 37.64 3.85 -28.73
N LEU A 425 38.71 3.34 -28.11
CA LEU A 425 38.66 2.79 -26.75
C LEU A 425 38.35 3.88 -25.72
N PHE A 426 38.99 5.04 -25.86
CA PHE A 426 38.74 6.19 -25.00
C PHE A 426 37.35 6.79 -25.27
N ASP A 427 37.00 6.97 -26.53
CA ASP A 427 35.70 7.51 -26.93
C ASP A 427 34.54 6.66 -26.39
N LEU A 428 34.67 5.33 -26.50
CA LEU A 428 33.69 4.38 -25.98
C LEU A 428 33.65 4.41 -24.44
N ALA A 429 34.79 4.56 -23.77
CA ALA A 429 34.84 4.71 -22.32
C ALA A 429 34.04 5.94 -21.86
N CYS A 430 34.23 7.09 -22.50
CA CYS A 430 33.50 8.32 -22.21
C CYS A 430 31.98 8.17 -22.43
N ILE A 431 31.57 7.56 -23.54
CA ILE A 431 30.15 7.32 -23.85
C ILE A 431 29.52 6.40 -22.80
N ILE A 432 30.13 5.25 -22.51
CA ILE A 432 29.60 4.28 -21.54
C ILE A 432 29.51 4.91 -20.14
N ALA A 433 30.55 5.64 -19.71
CA ALA A 433 30.56 6.29 -18.42
C ALA A 433 29.51 7.42 -18.33
N GLY A 434 29.35 8.24 -19.37
CA GLY A 434 28.35 9.28 -19.41
C GLY A 434 26.92 8.73 -19.37
N VAL A 435 26.63 7.68 -20.16
CA VAL A 435 25.33 6.97 -20.14
C VAL A 435 25.05 6.37 -18.78
N ALA A 436 26.06 5.81 -18.09
CA ALA A 436 25.88 5.23 -16.77
C ALA A 436 25.72 6.26 -15.66
N THR A 437 26.31 7.44 -15.81
CA THR A 437 26.29 8.47 -14.78
C THR A 437 24.91 9.09 -14.63
N ILE A 438 24.13 9.22 -15.72
CA ILE A 438 22.76 9.74 -15.68
C ILE A 438 21.84 8.94 -14.73
N PRO A 439 21.59 7.63 -14.92
CA PRO A 439 20.76 6.84 -14.00
C PRO A 439 21.38 6.75 -12.60
N TYR A 440 22.71 6.84 -12.49
CA TYR A 440 23.38 6.89 -11.21
C TYR A 440 23.08 8.18 -10.44
N SER A 441 23.03 9.34 -11.10
CA SER A 441 22.64 10.61 -10.48
C SER A 441 21.21 10.55 -9.92
N PHE A 442 20.28 9.94 -10.66
CA PHE A 442 18.92 9.69 -10.16
C PHE A 442 18.90 8.81 -8.91
N PHE A 443 19.71 7.74 -8.91
CA PHE A 443 19.85 6.89 -7.75
C PHE A 443 20.43 7.64 -6.54
N CYS A 444 21.43 8.50 -6.75
CA CYS A 444 22.05 9.32 -5.72
C CYS A 444 21.10 10.32 -5.06
N ASP A 445 20.19 10.91 -5.83
CA ASP A 445 19.13 11.80 -5.35
C ASP A 445 18.08 11.02 -4.54
N ASP A 446 17.59 9.91 -5.09
CA ASP A 446 16.58 9.08 -4.44
C ASP A 446 17.07 8.49 -3.11
N ALA A 447 18.32 8.02 -3.07
CA ALA A 447 18.95 7.48 -1.85
C ALA A 447 19.14 8.54 -0.75
N ARG A 448 19.07 9.83 -1.08
CA ARG A 448 19.30 10.93 -0.16
C ARG A 448 18.09 11.84 0.00
N LYS A 449 16.88 11.35 -0.30
CA LYS A 449 15.64 12.07 -0.01
C LYS A 449 15.55 12.41 1.48
N SER A 450 15.25 13.67 1.77
CA SER A 450 15.09 14.19 3.12
C SER A 450 13.77 14.94 3.24
N PRO A 451 13.08 14.87 4.40
CA PRO A 451 11.89 15.68 4.65
C PRO A 451 12.21 17.18 4.77
N GLN A 452 13.50 17.54 4.92
CA GLN A 452 13.91 18.93 5.02
C GLN A 452 14.10 19.54 3.62
N LYS A 453 13.24 20.51 3.27
CA LYS A 453 13.19 21.18 1.96
C LYS A 453 14.55 21.69 1.46
N HIS A 454 15.40 22.23 2.34
CA HIS A 454 16.71 22.75 1.93
C HIS A 454 17.68 21.64 1.51
N LEU A 455 17.59 20.45 2.10
CA LEU A 455 18.41 19.29 1.73
C LEU A 455 17.92 18.64 0.45
N GLU A 456 16.61 18.66 0.20
CA GLU A 456 16.04 18.25 -1.07
C GLU A 456 16.58 19.12 -2.23
N VAL A 457 16.62 20.45 -2.06
CA VAL A 457 17.17 21.36 -3.08
C VAL A 457 18.64 21.07 -3.37
N ILE A 458 19.44 20.78 -2.34
CA ILE A 458 20.86 20.39 -2.50
C ILE A 458 20.97 19.09 -3.29
N SER A 459 20.18 18.06 -2.96
CA SER A 459 20.20 16.78 -3.67
C SER A 459 19.79 16.92 -5.14
N ARG A 460 18.73 17.69 -5.42
CA ARG A 460 18.26 17.99 -6.78
C ARG A 460 19.28 18.78 -7.60
N SER A 461 20.03 19.67 -6.95
CA SER A 461 21.15 20.37 -7.61
C SER A 461 22.25 19.37 -7.99
N GLY A 462 22.61 18.45 -7.09
CA GLY A 462 23.53 17.36 -7.37
C GLY A 462 23.10 16.46 -8.54
N LEU A 463 21.79 16.15 -8.62
CA LEU A 463 21.18 15.43 -9.74
C LEU A 463 21.34 16.18 -11.06
N PHE A 464 20.93 17.45 -11.09
CA PHE A 464 20.99 18.28 -12.29
C PHE A 464 22.41 18.36 -12.86
N PHE A 465 23.39 18.67 -12.01
CA PHE A 465 24.79 18.75 -12.43
C PHE A 465 25.36 17.38 -12.82
N GLY A 466 24.91 16.29 -12.18
CA GLY A 466 25.31 14.94 -12.55
C GLY A 466 24.80 14.51 -13.94
N ILE A 467 23.55 14.87 -14.28
CA ILE A 467 23.00 14.67 -15.62
C ILE A 467 23.76 15.51 -16.65
N LEU A 468 24.02 16.79 -16.33
CA LEU A 468 24.76 17.69 -17.20
C LEU A 468 26.18 17.17 -17.46
N GLY A 469 26.87 16.71 -16.42
CA GLY A 469 28.20 16.09 -16.53
C GLY A 469 28.17 14.81 -17.36
N GLY A 470 27.18 13.94 -17.13
CA GLY A 470 26.98 12.72 -17.91
C GLY A 470 26.77 13.00 -19.40
N PHE A 471 25.92 13.98 -19.74
CA PHE A 471 25.69 14.39 -21.12
C PHE A 471 26.96 14.98 -21.76
N GLY A 472 27.65 15.89 -21.05
CA GLY A 472 28.94 16.43 -21.50
C GLY A 472 29.95 15.33 -21.80
N TYR A 473 30.00 14.29 -20.96
CA TYR A 473 30.95 13.19 -21.13
C TYR A 473 30.62 12.26 -22.29
N ILE A 474 29.33 12.04 -22.58
CA ILE A 474 28.91 11.38 -23.83
C ILE A 474 29.40 12.20 -25.03
N CYS A 475 29.19 13.52 -24.99
CA CYS A 475 29.61 14.42 -26.06
C CYS A 475 31.13 14.48 -26.24
N VAL A 476 31.93 14.32 -25.18
CA VAL A 476 33.40 14.19 -25.29
C VAL A 476 33.80 12.98 -26.15
N GLY A 477 33.15 11.82 -25.98
CA GLY A 477 33.44 10.65 -26.81
C GLY A 477 32.92 10.75 -28.24
N VAL A 478 31.77 11.41 -28.44
CA VAL A 478 31.22 11.65 -29.79
C VAL A 478 32.09 12.65 -30.55
N PHE A 479 32.34 13.81 -29.95
CA PHE A 479 33.19 14.88 -30.45
C PHE A 479 34.59 14.74 -29.86
N SER A 480 35.28 13.64 -30.21
CA SER A 480 36.70 13.45 -29.84
C SER A 480 37.57 14.58 -30.41
N VAL A 481 38.83 14.67 -30.00
CA VAL A 481 39.74 15.76 -30.44
C VAL A 481 39.79 15.89 -31.97
N GLU A 482 39.80 14.78 -32.69
CA GLU A 482 39.78 14.75 -34.17
C GLU A 482 38.42 15.08 -34.78
N ARG A 483 37.34 14.89 -34.01
CA ARG A 483 35.94 15.11 -34.41
C ARG A 483 35.33 16.33 -33.71
N GLY A 484 36.15 17.23 -33.17
CA GLY A 484 35.75 18.32 -32.29
C GLY A 484 35.04 19.49 -32.97
N GLY A 485 34.76 19.42 -34.27
CA GLY A 485 34.20 20.51 -35.05
C GLY A 485 35.20 21.62 -35.38
N PRO A 486 34.74 22.78 -35.90
CA PRO A 486 35.61 23.89 -36.27
C PRO A 486 36.46 24.35 -35.08
N ASN A 487 37.78 24.34 -35.26
CA ASN A 487 38.75 24.69 -34.21
C ASN A 487 38.60 23.88 -32.89
N GLY A 488 38.01 22.68 -32.94
CA GLY A 488 37.80 21.85 -31.75
C GLY A 488 36.70 22.34 -30.79
N ILE A 489 35.90 23.33 -31.19
CA ILE A 489 34.97 24.02 -30.28
C ILE A 489 33.94 23.10 -29.61
N PHE A 490 33.43 22.09 -30.31
CA PHE A 490 32.46 21.15 -29.74
C PHE A 490 33.10 20.25 -28.70
N HIS A 491 34.35 19.81 -28.93
CA HIS A 491 35.10 19.03 -27.96
C HIS A 491 35.36 19.86 -26.69
N THR A 492 35.86 21.09 -26.84
CA THR A 492 36.16 21.99 -25.70
C THR A 492 34.91 22.28 -24.87
N ILE A 493 33.79 22.63 -25.49
CA ILE A 493 32.54 22.86 -24.76
C ILE A 493 32.08 21.59 -24.03
N SER A 494 32.15 20.43 -24.69
CA SER A 494 31.76 19.16 -24.09
C SER A 494 32.60 18.81 -22.87
N ALA A 495 33.92 19.00 -22.94
CA ALA A 495 34.84 18.78 -21.83
C ALA A 495 34.56 19.74 -20.66
N ILE A 496 34.32 21.02 -20.93
CA ILE A 496 33.96 22.01 -19.90
C ILE A 496 32.65 21.60 -19.20
N VAL A 497 31.65 21.20 -19.96
CA VAL A 497 30.35 20.74 -19.44
C VAL A 497 30.52 19.48 -18.59
N ALA A 498 31.31 18.51 -19.05
CA ALA A 498 31.59 17.27 -18.33
C ALA A 498 32.26 17.53 -16.98
N PHE A 499 33.39 18.25 -16.96
CA PHE A 499 34.14 18.52 -15.74
C PHE A 499 33.36 19.41 -14.76
N THR A 500 32.71 20.47 -15.26
CA THR A 500 31.87 21.33 -14.42
C THR A 500 30.71 20.54 -13.82
N GLY A 501 30.00 19.76 -14.64
CA GLY A 501 28.88 18.93 -14.19
C GLY A 501 29.29 17.95 -13.09
N PHE A 502 30.38 17.20 -13.29
CA PHE A 502 30.82 16.23 -12.29
C PHE A 502 31.35 16.88 -11.01
N VAL A 503 32.14 17.95 -11.09
CA VAL A 503 32.66 18.65 -9.90
C VAL A 503 31.51 19.22 -9.06
N PHE A 504 30.55 19.89 -9.69
CA PHE A 504 29.41 20.45 -8.96
C PHE A 504 28.46 19.37 -8.44
N SER A 505 28.24 18.27 -9.18
CA SER A 505 27.47 17.13 -8.68
C SER A 505 28.09 16.55 -7.42
N ILE A 506 29.41 16.33 -7.43
CA ILE A 506 30.18 15.88 -6.28
C ILE A 506 30.05 16.88 -5.13
N LEU A 507 30.22 18.17 -5.37
CA LEU A 507 30.12 19.21 -4.35
C LEU A 507 28.76 19.19 -3.64
N PHE A 508 27.64 19.11 -4.38
CA PHE A 508 26.31 19.10 -3.78
C PHE A 508 26.02 17.82 -3.01
N PHE A 509 26.38 16.65 -3.56
CA PHE A 509 26.20 15.38 -2.83
C PHE A 509 27.13 15.30 -1.60
N SER A 510 28.32 15.89 -1.67
CA SER A 510 29.26 15.97 -0.56
C SER A 510 28.78 16.90 0.55
N LEU A 511 28.18 18.05 0.18
CA LEU A 511 27.56 18.98 1.12
C LEU A 511 26.41 18.30 1.87
N GLN A 512 25.58 17.52 1.16
CA GLN A 512 24.53 16.74 1.79
C GLN A 512 25.09 15.67 2.74
N ALA A 513 26.13 14.95 2.31
CA ALA A 513 26.83 13.94 3.13
C ALA A 513 27.47 14.55 4.39
N LEU A 514 27.98 15.78 4.31
CA LEU A 514 28.53 16.51 5.45
C LEU A 514 27.46 16.85 6.49
N ILE A 515 26.25 17.21 6.04
CA ILE A 515 25.15 17.59 6.93
C ILE A 515 24.52 16.36 7.60
N GLN A 516 24.26 15.29 6.84
CA GLN A 516 23.47 14.13 7.30
C GLN A 516 24.28 12.86 7.62
N GLY A 517 25.55 12.79 7.21
CA GLY A 517 26.34 11.56 7.29
C GLY A 517 26.78 11.17 8.71
N ASN A 518 27.12 9.90 8.89
CA ASN A 518 27.91 9.45 10.04
C ASN A 518 29.35 10.02 9.97
N PRO A 519 30.19 9.90 11.02
CA PRO A 519 31.53 10.50 11.02
C PRO A 519 32.42 10.14 9.82
N ARG A 520 32.32 8.89 9.32
CA ARG A 520 33.07 8.44 8.13
C ARG A 520 32.54 9.11 6.85
N VAL A 521 31.22 9.20 6.70
CA VAL A 521 30.57 9.86 5.57
C VAL A 521 30.78 11.39 5.60
N LYS A 522 30.85 12.00 6.79
CA LYS A 522 31.20 13.42 6.92
C LYS A 522 32.63 13.72 6.48
N LEU A 523 33.59 12.88 6.86
CA LEU A 523 34.98 13.02 6.40
C LEU A 523 35.06 12.93 4.87
N LEU A 524 34.35 11.96 4.28
CA LEU A 524 34.21 11.88 2.82
C LEU A 524 33.57 13.17 2.26
N GLY A 525 32.48 13.67 2.85
CA GLY A 525 31.86 14.94 2.46
C GLY A 525 32.86 16.12 2.44
N ILE A 526 33.72 16.24 3.46
CA ILE A 526 34.76 17.28 3.49
C ILE A 526 35.75 17.10 2.32
N CYS A 527 36.29 15.89 2.15
CA CYS A 527 37.23 15.59 1.07
C CYS A 527 36.63 15.83 -0.33
N GLY A 528 35.36 15.46 -0.52
CA GLY A 528 34.63 15.63 -1.78
C GLY A 528 34.32 17.07 -2.14
N ILE A 529 34.27 17.98 -1.16
CA ILE A 529 34.18 19.42 -1.43
C ILE A 529 35.55 19.99 -1.75
N ILE A 530 36.54 19.76 -0.88
CA ILE A 530 37.83 20.48 -0.94
C ILE A 530 38.65 20.03 -2.15
N ILE A 531 38.81 18.71 -2.35
CA ILE A 531 39.78 18.20 -3.32
C ILE A 531 39.35 18.50 -4.77
N PRO A 532 38.15 18.10 -5.24
CA PRO A 532 37.75 18.35 -6.62
C PRO A 532 37.61 19.84 -6.94
N LEU A 533 37.12 20.66 -6.00
CA LEU A 533 36.99 22.10 -6.22
C LEU A 533 38.35 22.79 -6.33
N THR A 534 39.31 22.43 -5.49
CA THR A 534 40.67 22.99 -5.55
C THR A 534 41.34 22.65 -6.87
N ILE A 535 41.26 21.39 -7.29
CA ILE A 535 41.86 20.95 -8.56
C ILE A 535 41.12 21.56 -9.77
N PHE A 536 39.80 21.75 -9.68
CA PHE A 536 39.03 22.44 -10.73
C PHE A 536 39.46 23.90 -10.90
N ILE A 537 39.64 24.63 -9.79
CA ILE A 537 40.15 26.01 -9.81
C ILE A 537 41.57 26.02 -10.39
N LEU A 538 42.44 25.10 -9.95
CA LEU A 538 43.80 24.99 -10.46
C LEU A 538 43.83 24.70 -11.96
N ASN A 539 42.93 23.85 -12.45
CA ASN A 539 42.79 23.54 -13.88
C ASN A 539 42.41 24.78 -14.70
N GLY A 540 41.50 25.62 -14.18
CA GLY A 540 41.13 26.87 -14.83
C GLY A 540 42.25 27.92 -14.87
N VAL A 541 43.16 27.91 -13.90
CA VAL A 541 44.29 28.87 -13.82
C VAL A 541 45.50 28.41 -14.62
N LEU A 542 45.90 27.15 -14.47
CA LEU A 542 47.13 26.62 -15.06
C LEU A 542 46.91 25.99 -16.44
N ALA A 543 45.74 25.40 -16.68
CA ALA A 543 45.36 24.71 -17.92
C ALA A 543 46.45 23.75 -18.45
N THR A 544 47.20 23.08 -17.55
CA THR A 544 48.23 22.12 -17.95
C THR A 544 47.66 20.70 -18.03
N PRO A 545 48.18 19.86 -18.94
CA PRO A 545 47.73 18.48 -19.09
C PRO A 545 47.74 17.67 -17.79
N LEU A 546 48.78 17.83 -16.98
CA LEU A 546 48.91 17.15 -15.68
C LEU A 546 47.79 17.52 -14.71
N VAL A 547 47.33 18.77 -14.71
CA VAL A 547 46.25 19.21 -13.82
C VAL A 547 44.89 18.68 -14.29
N GLU A 548 44.68 18.52 -15.60
CA GLU A 548 43.50 17.85 -16.15
C GLU A 548 43.43 16.38 -15.68
N TRP A 549 44.56 15.67 -15.68
CA TRP A 549 44.67 14.32 -15.12
C TRP A 549 44.32 14.29 -13.63
N PHE A 550 44.86 15.21 -12.84
CA PHE A 550 44.49 15.32 -11.43
C PHE A 550 43.01 15.63 -11.23
N LEU A 551 42.40 16.42 -12.12
CA LEU A 551 40.97 16.71 -12.06
C LEU A 551 40.15 15.44 -12.25
N LEU A 552 40.45 14.65 -13.28
CA LEU A 552 39.80 13.36 -13.50
C LEU A 552 39.97 12.42 -12.28
N PHE A 553 41.20 12.28 -11.78
CA PHE A 553 41.44 11.41 -10.63
C PHE A 553 40.73 11.90 -9.37
N SER A 554 40.62 13.21 -9.15
CA SER A 554 39.87 13.76 -8.02
C SER A 554 38.38 13.41 -8.08
N ILE A 555 37.79 13.42 -9.29
CA ILE A 555 36.40 13.02 -9.54
C ILE A 555 36.22 11.52 -9.29
N LEU A 556 37.13 10.68 -9.80
CA LEU A 556 37.06 9.23 -9.65
C LEU A 556 37.30 8.76 -8.22
N LEU A 557 38.30 9.33 -7.55
CA LEU A 557 38.66 9.05 -6.15
C LEU A 557 37.51 9.36 -5.19
N TYR A 558 36.60 10.26 -5.57
CA TYR A 558 35.41 10.53 -4.79
C TYR A 558 34.20 9.70 -5.20
N THR A 559 33.97 9.57 -6.50
CA THR A 559 32.80 8.86 -7.03
C THR A 559 32.84 7.37 -6.66
N VAL A 560 34.02 6.72 -6.69
CA VAL A 560 34.16 5.29 -6.37
C VAL A 560 33.86 4.98 -4.89
N PRO A 561 34.47 5.67 -3.90
CA PRO A 561 34.16 5.41 -2.49
C PRO A 561 32.75 5.89 -2.10
N LEU A 562 32.25 7.00 -2.65
CA LEU A 562 30.87 7.42 -2.39
C LEU A 562 29.88 6.36 -2.88
N ASN A 563 30.17 5.74 -4.02
CA ASN A 563 29.43 4.57 -4.49
C ASN A 563 29.50 3.41 -3.50
N TYR A 564 30.71 3.03 -3.08
CA TYR A 564 30.92 1.92 -2.14
C TYR A 564 30.26 2.15 -0.76
N PHE A 565 30.36 3.35 -0.20
CA PHE A 565 29.79 3.67 1.12
C PHE A 565 28.31 4.04 1.08
N SER A 566 27.72 4.31 -0.09
CA SER A 566 26.26 4.40 -0.22
C SER A 566 25.59 3.02 -0.46
N LEU A 567 26.38 1.96 -0.62
CA LEU A 567 25.94 0.57 -0.74
C LEU A 567 25.72 -0.12 0.62
N HIS A 568 26.42 0.35 1.67
CA HIS A 568 26.50 -0.22 3.02
C HIS A 568 26.11 0.81 4.06
#